data_AF-A0A9Q8VF89-F1
#
_entry.id   AF-A0A9Q8VF89-F1
#
_cell.length_a   1.000
_cell.length_b   1.000
_cell.length_c   1.000
_cell.angle_alpha   90.00
_cell.angle_beta   90.00
_cell.angle_gamma   90.00
#
_symmetry.space_group_name_H-M   'P 1'
#
loop_
_entity.id
_entity.type
_entity.pdbx_description
1 polymer ?
#
loop_
_entity_poly.entity_id
_entity_poly.type
_entity_poly.pdbx_seq_one_letter_code
_entity_poly.pdbx_strand_id
1 'polypeptide(L)'
;MACPWASRTTSPSPATGTTTASSTTRTCPGSRSMTSLRGPSRPCKRLAPSSSASCACTRWGQTPTGSTYGNPLPGFPPFPPSHHVLPHSGMAAETDRTPSPQVAQGTPTNHLNNAYYPGGSSSGPASAVSAGLIPIAVGTDAGGSVRIPATFNGIYGLKTSQHRTVFMNHTMCITGPIAATVADLTIAYRVMSQPNPDCATQGRFALSLPPAPSAKKTMGVYRDWWRHADPRVAAACDAAVDWLAAERGYEVIDISIPYLVEAQLAHGTICIAEMAEHLRRRAGGDPANWLSLVGPANRITLSVARQTPAGDYLKYNALRTLLMRHLAFLFQKHPGLLIVTPVTPLVGWPRVPGDESRGLNDANTTLRSMMYIFLANMTGTPSLSAPVGYVEPDQGEGKLSVGLLATGEWGSEEQLLSWAAETEEYLHDVYEGGRRKPDAWLDAINVAKASKD
;
A
#
# COMPACT_ATOMS: atom_id res chain seq x y z
N MET A 1 23.80 31.04 39.99
CA MET A 1 24.38 32.26 39.38
C MET A 1 23.66 32.45 38.04
N ALA A 2 22.50 33.10 37.99
CA ALA A 2 22.29 34.55 37.99
C ALA A 2 22.92 35.26 36.78
N CYS A 3 22.08 35.53 35.75
CA CYS A 3 21.84 36.77 34.97
C CYS A 3 23.02 37.74 34.62
N PRO A 4 22.82 38.81 33.80
CA PRO A 4 21.82 39.11 32.76
C PRO A 4 22.42 39.85 31.52
N TRP A 5 21.60 40.10 30.49
CA TRP A 5 21.50 41.47 29.94
C TRP A 5 20.11 41.74 29.36
N ALA A 6 19.60 42.92 29.67
CA ALA A 6 18.22 43.35 29.46
C ALA A 6 18.15 44.72 28.79
N SER A 7 17.05 44.92 28.04
CA SER A 7 16.32 46.18 27.83
C SER A 7 16.92 47.18 26.80
N ARG A 8 16.14 47.98 26.05
CA ARG A 8 14.87 48.65 26.36
C ARG A 8 14.23 49.28 25.08
N THR A 9 12.89 49.18 24.96
CA THR A 9 11.85 50.19 24.54
C THR A 9 12.08 51.11 23.32
N THR A 10 11.10 51.37 22.42
CA THR A 10 9.82 52.08 22.63
C THR A 10 8.90 52.00 21.39
N SER A 11 7.57 51.90 21.59
CA SER A 11 6.52 52.29 20.63
C SER A 11 6.06 53.74 20.87
N PRO A 12 5.52 54.45 19.87
CA PRO A 12 4.05 54.58 19.79
C PRO A 12 3.47 54.68 18.35
N SER A 13 2.22 54.23 18.20
CA SER A 13 1.23 54.63 17.16
C SER A 13 0.41 55.82 17.73
N PRO A 14 -0.43 56.62 17.01
CA PRO A 14 -1.11 56.33 15.73
C PRO A 14 -1.28 57.50 14.73
N ALA A 15 -1.66 57.20 13.48
CA ALA A 15 -2.43 58.11 12.64
C ALA A 15 -3.20 57.36 11.53
N THR A 16 -4.45 57.76 11.40
CA THR A 16 -5.52 57.34 10.49
C THR A 16 -5.27 57.70 9.03
N GLY A 17 -5.66 56.81 8.10
CA GLY A 17 -5.72 57.09 6.67
C GLY A 17 -6.66 56.12 5.96
N THR A 18 -7.90 56.55 5.75
CA THR A 18 -8.90 55.91 4.89
C THR A 18 -8.51 56.01 3.41
N THR A 19 -8.62 54.92 2.65
CA THR A 19 -8.93 55.01 1.21
C THR A 19 -9.60 53.73 0.67
N THR A 20 -10.72 54.00 0.02
CA THR A 20 -11.67 53.21 -0.74
C THR A 20 -11.10 52.15 -1.70
N ALA A 21 -11.69 50.95 -1.69
CA ALA A 21 -11.55 49.96 -2.76
C ALA A 21 -12.68 50.11 -3.78
N SER A 22 -12.33 50.40 -5.03
CA SER A 22 -13.22 50.50 -6.18
C SER A 22 -13.47 49.13 -6.80
N SER A 23 -14.75 48.80 -6.96
CA SER A 23 -15.26 47.70 -7.77
C SER A 23 -15.01 47.97 -9.26
N THR A 24 -14.58 46.93 -10.00
CA THR A 24 -14.71 46.90 -11.46
C THR A 24 -15.36 45.59 -11.88
N THR A 25 -16.63 45.72 -12.23
CA THR A 25 -17.42 44.77 -13.01
C THR A 25 -16.92 44.74 -14.44
N ARG A 26 -16.79 43.55 -15.02
CA ARG A 26 -16.79 43.38 -16.48
C ARG A 26 -17.60 42.13 -16.83
N THR A 27 -18.73 42.38 -17.47
CA THR A 27 -19.68 41.42 -18.04
C THR A 27 -19.18 40.89 -19.39
N CYS A 28 -19.55 39.65 -19.74
CA CYS A 28 -19.68 39.21 -21.13
C CYS A 28 -20.87 38.23 -21.29
N PRO A 29 -21.58 38.25 -22.43
CA PRO A 29 -22.91 37.67 -22.60
C PRO A 29 -22.87 36.31 -23.33
N GLY A 30 -23.93 35.50 -23.21
CA GLY A 30 -24.13 34.36 -24.10
C GLY A 30 -25.08 33.27 -23.59
N SER A 31 -26.36 33.59 -23.41
CA SER A 31 -27.42 32.58 -23.21
C SER A 31 -28.04 32.20 -24.56
N ARG A 32 -27.88 30.94 -24.99
CA ARG A 32 -28.83 30.27 -25.89
C ARG A 32 -29.12 28.86 -25.40
N SER A 33 -30.42 28.64 -25.21
CA SER A 33 -31.07 27.40 -24.80
C SER A 33 -30.99 26.33 -25.91
N MET A 34 -30.67 25.09 -25.55
CA MET A 34 -31.17 23.89 -26.24
C MET A 34 -31.49 22.79 -25.23
N THR A 35 -32.79 22.68 -24.95
CA THR A 35 -33.60 21.46 -24.90
C THR A 35 -32.92 20.14 -24.50
N SER A 36 -33.37 19.61 -23.36
CA SER A 36 -33.04 18.28 -22.86
C SER A 36 -33.61 17.17 -23.74
N LEU A 37 -32.76 16.30 -24.27
CA LEU A 37 -33.13 14.94 -24.65
C LEU A 37 -32.96 14.04 -23.42
N ARG A 38 -34.07 13.75 -22.73
CA ARG A 38 -34.14 12.70 -21.71
C ARG A 38 -34.36 11.35 -22.39
N GLY A 39 -33.33 10.53 -22.46
CA GLY A 39 -33.44 9.07 -22.61
C GLY A 39 -33.10 8.40 -21.28
N PRO A 40 -33.82 7.35 -20.84
CA PRO A 40 -33.54 6.73 -19.54
C PRO A 40 -32.38 5.73 -19.68
N SER A 41 -31.17 6.11 -19.24
CA SER A 41 -30.10 5.15 -18.96
C SER A 41 -30.31 4.56 -17.57
N ARG A 42 -30.66 3.27 -17.52
CA ARG A 42 -30.76 2.50 -16.27
C ARG A 42 -29.35 2.31 -15.68
N PRO A 43 -29.12 2.53 -14.37
CA PRO A 43 -27.83 2.25 -13.76
C PRO A 43 -27.63 0.73 -13.61
N CYS A 44 -26.48 0.26 -14.08
CA CYS A 44 -26.03 -1.14 -14.01
C CYS A 44 -25.78 -1.53 -12.55
N LYS A 45 -26.81 -2.03 -11.87
CA LYS A 45 -26.71 -2.63 -10.53
C LYS A 45 -26.27 -4.10 -10.65
N ARG A 46 -24.96 -4.35 -10.70
CA ARG A 46 -24.29 -5.61 -10.29
C ARG A 46 -22.78 -5.41 -10.46
N LEU A 47 -22.10 -5.00 -9.40
CA LEU A 47 -20.64 -5.03 -9.31
C LEU A 47 -20.19 -6.42 -8.84
N ALA A 48 -19.05 -6.85 -9.38
CA ALA A 48 -18.38 -8.12 -9.16
C ALA A 48 -18.05 -8.38 -7.67
N PRO A 49 -17.88 -9.66 -7.25
CA PRO A 49 -17.41 -9.98 -5.92
C PRO A 49 -16.00 -9.39 -5.69
N SER A 50 -15.83 -8.59 -4.65
CA SER A 50 -14.53 -8.14 -4.16
C SER A 50 -14.29 -8.75 -2.78
N SER A 51 -13.06 -9.20 -2.50
CA SER A 51 -12.67 -9.55 -1.13
C SER A 51 -11.91 -8.39 -0.51
N SER A 52 -12.30 -8.01 0.70
CA SER A 52 -11.48 -7.14 1.53
C SER A 52 -10.53 -7.99 2.38
N ALA A 53 -9.31 -7.53 2.61
CA ALA A 53 -8.68 -7.84 3.89
C ALA A 53 -9.66 -7.45 5.00
N SER A 54 -9.63 -8.13 6.14
CA SER A 54 -10.53 -7.87 7.27
C SER A 54 -10.52 -6.41 7.83
N CYS A 55 -9.78 -5.49 7.19
CA CYS A 55 -9.76 -4.05 7.44
C CYS A 55 -10.71 -3.19 6.57
N ALA A 56 -11.35 -3.68 5.51
CA ALA A 56 -12.19 -2.83 4.65
C ALA A 56 -13.69 -2.99 4.94
N CYS A 57 -14.31 -1.98 5.57
CA CYS A 57 -15.76 -1.87 5.68
C CYS A 57 -16.43 -1.89 4.29
N THR A 58 -17.08 -3.00 3.95
CA THR A 58 -18.07 -3.03 2.87
C THR A 58 -19.39 -2.44 3.38
N ARG A 59 -19.48 -1.10 3.40
CA ARG A 59 -20.76 -0.40 3.32
C ARG A 59 -20.59 0.92 2.57
N TRP A 60 -20.71 0.85 1.24
CA TRP A 60 -20.91 2.02 0.38
C TRP A 60 -22.30 2.59 0.66
N GLY A 61 -22.38 3.51 1.62
CA GLY A 61 -23.61 4.21 1.99
C GLY A 61 -23.36 5.13 3.18
N GLN A 62 -23.49 6.44 2.94
CA GLN A 62 -23.37 7.52 3.92
C GLN A 62 -24.06 7.18 5.26
N THR A 63 -23.37 7.46 6.36
CA THR A 63 -24.03 7.75 7.64
C THR A 63 -23.44 9.04 8.22
N PRO A 64 -24.26 10.08 8.43
CA PRO A 64 -23.80 11.36 8.95
C PRO A 64 -23.63 11.25 10.45
N THR A 65 -22.55 11.79 11.01
CA THR A 65 -22.61 12.27 12.40
C THR A 65 -21.69 13.46 12.58
N GLY A 66 -22.30 14.65 12.50
CA GLY A 66 -21.98 15.70 13.44
C GLY A 66 -22.35 15.27 14.86
N SER A 67 -21.72 15.91 15.84
CA SER A 67 -21.75 15.61 17.27
C SER A 67 -23.13 15.71 17.94
N THR A 68 -23.19 15.14 19.15
CA THR A 68 -24.08 15.38 20.33
C THR A 68 -25.36 14.55 20.53
N TYR A 69 -25.38 13.88 21.70
CA TYR A 69 -26.49 13.44 22.58
C TYR A 69 -27.74 12.73 22.01
N GLY A 70 -28.03 11.54 22.55
CA GLY A 70 -29.38 10.95 22.57
C GLY A 70 -29.41 9.42 22.44
N ASN A 71 -29.97 8.72 23.44
CA ASN A 71 -30.24 7.27 23.40
C ASN A 71 -31.13 6.90 22.19
N PRO A 72 -31.00 5.67 21.63
CA PRO A 72 -31.79 5.25 20.47
C PRO A 72 -33.21 4.81 20.84
N LEU A 73 -34.19 5.19 20.02
CA LEU A 73 -35.53 4.59 20.01
C LEU A 73 -35.57 3.35 19.09
N PRO A 74 -36.41 2.33 19.38
CA PRO A 74 -36.36 1.02 18.76
C PRO A 74 -37.27 0.90 17.53
N GLY A 75 -36.92 0.04 16.56
CA GLY A 75 -37.90 -0.34 15.53
C GLY A 75 -37.44 -0.90 14.19
N PHE A 76 -36.35 -1.66 14.08
CA PHE A 76 -36.12 -2.55 12.92
C PHE A 76 -35.25 -3.76 13.33
N PRO A 77 -35.62 -5.01 12.99
CA PRO A 77 -34.76 -6.16 13.25
C PRO A 77 -33.61 -6.20 12.24
N PRO A 78 -32.36 -6.48 12.67
CA PRO A 78 -31.26 -6.71 11.73
C PRO A 78 -31.44 -8.07 11.03
N PHE A 79 -31.26 -8.09 9.71
CA PHE A 79 -31.08 -9.33 8.95
C PHE A 79 -29.75 -10.01 9.34
N PRO A 80 -29.66 -11.35 9.32
CA PRO A 80 -28.49 -12.08 9.80
C PRO A 80 -27.28 -11.88 8.85
N PRO A 81 -26.05 -11.80 9.38
CA PRO A 81 -24.85 -11.72 8.55
C PRO A 81 -24.59 -13.05 7.84
N SER A 82 -24.33 -13.00 6.54
CA SER A 82 -23.85 -14.15 5.76
C SER A 82 -22.38 -14.44 6.12
N HIS A 83 -22.16 -15.60 6.74
CA HIS A 83 -20.85 -16.14 7.11
C HIS A 83 -20.11 -16.72 5.90
N HIS A 84 -19.20 -15.96 5.28
CA HIS A 84 -18.11 -16.54 4.49
C HIS A 84 -16.83 -15.74 4.76
N VAL A 85 -15.94 -16.31 5.57
CA VAL A 85 -14.65 -15.74 5.99
C VAL A 85 -13.56 -16.67 5.47
N LEU A 86 -12.58 -16.13 4.72
CA LEU A 86 -11.42 -16.86 4.19
C LEU A 86 -10.17 -16.60 5.07
N PRO A 87 -9.24 -17.57 5.18
CA PRO A 87 -8.26 -17.64 6.26
C PRO A 87 -7.09 -16.65 6.14
N HIS A 88 -6.51 -16.26 7.28
CA HIS A 88 -5.39 -15.34 7.39
C HIS A 88 -4.24 -15.92 8.25
N SER A 89 -3.02 -15.83 7.72
CA SER A 89 -1.78 -16.01 8.46
C SER A 89 -0.89 -14.78 8.23
N GLY A 90 -0.52 -14.07 9.30
CA GLY A 90 0.47 -12.99 9.27
C GLY A 90 -0.06 -11.61 9.70
N MET A 91 0.83 -10.84 10.34
CA MET A 91 0.62 -9.55 11.03
C MET A 91 -0.27 -8.51 10.29
N ALA A 92 -1.57 -8.46 10.56
CA ALA A 92 -2.44 -7.38 10.10
C ALA A 92 -3.27 -6.81 11.26
N ALA A 93 -2.99 -5.58 11.70
CA ALA A 93 -3.89 -4.87 12.62
C ALA A 93 -5.18 -4.53 11.87
N GLU A 94 -6.27 -5.13 12.35
CA GLU A 94 -7.63 -4.83 11.93
C GLU A 94 -8.08 -3.48 12.48
N THR A 95 -8.75 -2.67 11.66
CA THR A 95 -9.18 -1.30 12.01
C THR A 95 -10.70 -1.12 12.15
N ASP A 96 -11.50 -2.19 12.21
CA ASP A 96 -12.94 -2.06 12.46
C ASP A 96 -13.31 -2.29 13.94
N ARG A 97 -14.36 -1.60 14.41
CA ARG A 97 -14.94 -1.72 15.77
C ARG A 97 -15.71 -3.03 15.98
N THR A 98 -15.58 -3.98 15.06
CA THR A 98 -16.21 -5.30 15.13
C THR A 98 -15.24 -6.32 15.75
N PRO A 99 -15.73 -7.23 16.63
CA PRO A 99 -14.91 -8.24 17.28
C PRO A 99 -14.58 -9.35 16.28
N SER A 100 -13.41 -9.27 15.68
CA SER A 100 -12.83 -10.30 14.83
C SER A 100 -11.46 -10.65 15.43
N PRO A 101 -11.38 -11.71 16.27
CA PRO A 101 -10.11 -12.17 16.79
C PRO A 101 -9.31 -12.86 15.67
N GLN A 102 -8.00 -12.60 15.59
CA GLN A 102 -7.05 -13.35 14.75
C GLN A 102 -6.86 -14.77 15.33
N VAL A 103 -7.91 -15.58 15.28
CA VAL A 103 -7.82 -17.02 15.50
C VAL A 103 -7.15 -17.61 14.27
N ALA A 104 -6.16 -18.48 14.45
CA ALA A 104 -5.48 -19.14 13.33
C ALA A 104 -6.49 -19.91 12.47
N GLN A 105 -6.74 -19.45 11.24
CA GLN A 105 -7.68 -20.06 10.29
C GLN A 105 -6.97 -20.87 9.18
N GLY A 106 -5.63 -20.96 9.24
CA GLY A 106 -4.80 -21.64 8.25
C GLY A 106 -3.95 -20.66 7.41
N THR A 107 -2.95 -21.19 6.72
CA THR A 107 -2.10 -20.41 5.80
C THR A 107 -2.71 -20.40 4.40
N PRO A 108 -2.94 -19.22 3.78
CA PRO A 108 -3.35 -19.15 2.38
C PRO A 108 -2.31 -19.75 1.44
N THR A 109 -2.76 -20.19 0.27
CA THR A 109 -1.93 -20.92 -0.69
C THR A 109 -1.27 -19.96 -1.68
N ASN A 110 0.02 -20.16 -1.97
CA ASN A 110 0.64 -19.56 -3.15
C ASN A 110 0.37 -20.45 -4.36
N HIS A 111 -0.53 -20.03 -5.25
CA HIS A 111 -0.97 -20.87 -6.36
C HIS A 111 0.09 -21.04 -7.46
N LEU A 112 1.15 -20.23 -7.49
CA LEU A 112 2.27 -20.43 -8.41
C LEU A 112 3.23 -21.53 -7.95
N ASN A 113 3.33 -21.76 -6.64
CA ASN A 113 4.04 -22.88 -6.00
C ASN A 113 3.56 -23.07 -4.54
N ASN A 114 2.85 -24.16 -4.28
CA ASN A 114 2.23 -24.43 -2.97
C ASN A 114 3.24 -24.73 -1.84
N ALA A 115 4.49 -25.02 -2.17
CA ALA A 115 5.58 -25.23 -1.20
C ALA A 115 6.20 -23.92 -0.71
N TYR A 116 5.72 -22.76 -1.19
CA TYR A 116 6.15 -21.43 -0.77
C TYR A 116 4.97 -20.65 -0.15
N TYR A 117 5.28 -19.71 0.73
CA TYR A 117 4.28 -18.80 1.28
C TYR A 117 3.79 -17.82 0.21
N PRO A 118 2.51 -17.40 0.26
CA PRO A 118 1.97 -16.37 -0.64
C PRO A 118 2.42 -14.95 -0.26
N GLY A 119 3.33 -14.80 0.69
CA GLY A 119 3.72 -13.50 1.24
C GLY A 119 2.65 -12.96 2.19
N GLY A 120 2.96 -11.86 2.87
CA GLY A 120 2.07 -11.31 3.88
C GLY A 120 2.27 -9.82 4.13
N SER A 121 1.38 -9.19 4.87
CA SER A 121 0.25 -9.80 5.60
C SER A 121 -1.06 -9.94 4.83
N SER A 122 -1.22 -9.33 3.65
CA SER A 122 -2.40 -9.51 2.78
C SER A 122 -2.35 -10.83 1.98
N SER A 123 -2.02 -11.93 2.65
CA SER A 123 -1.83 -13.27 2.06
C SER A 123 -3.09 -13.79 1.37
N GLY A 124 -4.21 -13.80 2.09
CA GLY A 124 -5.52 -14.24 1.57
C GLY A 124 -6.01 -13.40 0.38
N PRO A 125 -6.05 -12.05 0.49
CA PRO A 125 -6.38 -11.17 -0.64
C PRO A 125 -5.58 -11.44 -1.91
N ALA A 126 -4.25 -11.55 -1.81
CA ALA A 126 -3.40 -11.79 -2.97
C ALA A 126 -3.57 -13.20 -3.55
N SER A 127 -3.67 -14.21 -2.69
CA SER A 127 -3.96 -15.60 -3.07
C SER A 127 -5.28 -15.70 -3.85
N ALA A 128 -6.35 -15.06 -3.36
CA ALA A 128 -7.66 -15.05 -4.01
C ALA A 128 -7.66 -14.37 -5.39
N VAL A 129 -6.97 -13.22 -5.51
CA VAL A 129 -6.81 -12.54 -6.81
C VAL A 129 -6.00 -13.40 -7.79
N SER A 130 -4.90 -14.00 -7.33
CA SER A 130 -4.04 -14.85 -8.16
C SER A 130 -4.73 -16.12 -8.63
N ALA A 131 -5.59 -16.70 -7.80
CA ALA A 131 -6.43 -17.84 -8.17
C ALA A 131 -7.60 -17.49 -9.11
N GLY A 132 -7.80 -16.22 -9.49
CA GLY A 132 -8.91 -15.82 -10.36
C GLY A 132 -10.28 -15.80 -9.69
N LEU A 133 -10.33 -15.89 -8.35
CA LEU A 133 -11.60 -15.89 -7.60
C LEU A 133 -12.26 -14.50 -7.58
N ILE A 134 -11.45 -13.45 -7.59
CA ILE A 134 -11.85 -12.05 -7.57
C ILE A 134 -10.89 -11.21 -8.41
N PRO A 135 -11.34 -10.09 -9.01
CA PRO A 135 -10.48 -9.25 -9.84
C PRO A 135 -9.60 -8.29 -9.01
N ILE A 136 -10.15 -7.82 -7.88
CA ILE A 136 -9.57 -6.77 -7.05
C ILE A 136 -9.74 -7.15 -5.58
N ALA A 137 -8.70 -6.92 -4.80
CA ALA A 137 -8.75 -6.96 -3.35
C ALA A 137 -8.16 -5.68 -2.75
N VAL A 138 -8.48 -5.43 -1.49
CA VAL A 138 -7.91 -4.34 -0.70
C VAL A 138 -7.05 -4.93 0.41
N GLY A 139 -5.80 -4.49 0.50
CA GLY A 139 -4.87 -4.84 1.57
C GLY A 139 -4.45 -3.64 2.40
N THR A 140 -3.68 -3.90 3.44
CA THR A 140 -2.95 -2.86 4.19
C THR A 140 -1.46 -2.99 3.94
N ASP A 141 -0.72 -1.88 3.98
CA ASP A 141 0.73 -1.88 3.75
C ASP A 141 1.43 -0.97 4.76
N ALA A 142 2.02 -1.59 5.79
CA ALA A 142 2.90 -0.92 6.76
C ALA A 142 4.39 -1.26 6.55
N GLY A 143 4.67 -2.39 5.90
CA GLY A 143 6.02 -2.90 5.64
C GLY A 143 6.10 -3.72 4.35
N GLY A 144 5.27 -3.42 3.36
CA GLY A 144 5.17 -4.19 2.12
C GLY A 144 3.99 -5.15 2.05
N SER A 145 3.05 -5.10 2.99
CA SER A 145 1.94 -6.06 3.08
C SER A 145 0.92 -6.03 1.94
N VAL A 146 0.99 -5.07 1.00
CA VAL A 146 0.30 -5.11 -0.30
C VAL A 146 1.25 -5.62 -1.38
N ARG A 147 2.50 -5.12 -1.39
CA ARG A 147 3.49 -5.32 -2.45
C ARG A 147 4.17 -6.70 -2.44
N ILE A 148 4.54 -7.22 -1.27
CA ILE A 148 5.14 -8.56 -1.10
C ILE A 148 4.16 -9.65 -1.54
N PRO A 149 2.93 -9.74 -0.98
CA PRO A 149 2.03 -10.80 -1.39
C PRO A 149 1.57 -10.64 -2.84
N ALA A 150 1.43 -9.42 -3.36
CA ALA A 150 1.18 -9.23 -4.79
C ALA A 150 2.31 -9.87 -5.65
N THR A 151 3.57 -9.60 -5.31
CA THR A 151 4.73 -10.14 -6.02
C THR A 151 4.82 -11.66 -5.95
N PHE A 152 4.69 -12.24 -4.75
CA PHE A 152 4.79 -13.69 -4.56
C PHE A 152 3.69 -14.48 -5.27
N ASN A 153 2.56 -13.84 -5.55
CA ASN A 153 1.44 -14.43 -6.28
C ASN A 153 1.37 -13.99 -7.76
N GLY A 154 2.37 -13.27 -8.30
CA GLY A 154 2.44 -12.88 -9.71
C GLY A 154 1.36 -11.89 -10.15
N ILE A 155 1.01 -10.96 -9.26
CA ILE A 155 -0.02 -9.93 -9.47
C ILE A 155 0.48 -8.56 -9.00
N TYR A 156 -0.32 -7.51 -9.18
CA TYR A 156 0.09 -6.14 -8.92
C TYR A 156 -0.42 -5.63 -7.57
N GLY A 157 0.38 -4.78 -6.93
CA GLY A 157 0.06 -4.16 -5.65
C GLY A 157 0.51 -2.71 -5.60
N LEU A 158 -0.40 -1.81 -5.24
CA LEU A 158 -0.10 -0.37 -5.10
C LEU A 158 -0.17 0.05 -3.64
N LYS A 159 0.98 0.49 -3.11
CA LYS A 159 1.08 1.25 -1.88
C LYS A 159 0.93 2.73 -2.23
N THR A 160 -0.16 3.35 -1.79
CA THR A 160 -0.41 4.77 -2.06
C THR A 160 0.42 5.67 -1.14
N SER A 161 0.47 6.97 -1.45
CA SER A 161 1.02 7.97 -0.54
C SER A 161 0.29 7.88 0.80
N GLN A 162 1.02 8.09 1.90
CA GLN A 162 0.45 7.98 3.25
C GLN A 162 -0.84 8.82 3.36
N HIS A 163 -1.95 8.20 3.76
CA HIS A 163 -3.30 8.81 3.89
C HIS A 163 -3.99 9.24 2.59
N ARG A 164 -3.52 8.82 1.40
CA ARG A 164 -4.18 9.12 0.12
C ARG A 164 -5.60 8.53 0.01
N THR A 165 -5.78 7.28 0.44
CA THR A 165 -7.01 6.48 0.23
C THR A 165 -7.95 6.46 1.43
N VAL A 166 -7.45 6.05 2.59
CA VAL A 166 -8.17 6.11 3.87
C VAL A 166 -7.21 6.66 4.91
N PHE A 167 -7.69 7.56 5.77
CA PHE A 167 -6.92 8.01 6.92
C PHE A 167 -6.74 6.85 7.91
N MET A 168 -5.49 6.49 8.19
CA MET A 168 -5.11 5.43 9.12
C MET A 168 -4.51 6.07 10.37
N ASN A 169 -4.89 5.60 11.55
CA ASN A 169 -4.28 6.05 12.82
C ASN A 169 -2.92 5.36 13.07
N HIS A 170 -2.05 5.42 12.07
CA HIS A 170 -0.74 4.80 11.99
C HIS A 170 0.18 5.70 11.17
N THR A 171 1.46 5.72 11.51
CA THR A 171 2.36 6.66 10.83
C THR A 171 2.90 6.12 9.49
N MET A 172 2.78 4.82 9.22
CA MET A 172 3.40 4.16 8.06
C MET A 172 2.47 3.21 7.28
N CYS A 173 1.27 2.95 7.82
CA CYS A 173 0.32 2.01 7.25
C CYS A 173 -0.68 2.74 6.34
N ILE A 174 -0.93 2.18 5.16
CA ILE A 174 -1.99 2.61 4.24
C ILE A 174 -2.95 1.47 3.93
N THR A 175 -4.06 1.78 3.27
CA THR A 175 -4.88 0.83 2.52
C THR A 175 -4.59 0.97 1.02
N GLY A 176 -4.35 -0.15 0.34
CA GLY A 176 -3.93 -0.17 -1.07
C GLY A 176 -4.60 -1.29 -1.85
N PRO A 177 -4.81 -1.11 -3.17
CA PRO A 177 -5.38 -2.15 -4.01
C PRO A 177 -4.34 -3.22 -4.37
N ILE A 178 -4.84 -4.44 -4.52
CA ILE A 178 -4.17 -5.60 -5.12
C ILE A 178 -5.05 -6.04 -6.28
N ALA A 179 -4.49 -6.26 -7.47
CA ALA A 179 -5.28 -6.62 -8.63
C ALA A 179 -4.50 -7.53 -9.59
N ALA A 180 -5.26 -8.29 -10.38
CA ALA A 180 -4.67 -9.17 -11.38
C ALA A 180 -4.06 -8.36 -12.53
N THR A 181 -4.64 -7.25 -12.96
CA THR A 181 -4.11 -6.45 -14.09
C THR A 181 -3.83 -5.01 -13.65
N VAL A 182 -2.98 -4.29 -14.40
CA VAL A 182 -2.76 -2.86 -14.14
C VAL A 182 -4.02 -2.03 -14.40
N ALA A 183 -4.84 -2.44 -15.37
CA ALA A 183 -6.14 -1.83 -15.63
C ALA A 183 -7.07 -1.91 -14.41
N ASP A 184 -7.22 -3.09 -13.82
CA ASP A 184 -8.03 -3.29 -12.61
C ASP A 184 -7.43 -2.55 -11.40
N LEU A 185 -6.10 -2.54 -11.28
CA LEU A 185 -5.39 -1.79 -10.24
C LEU A 185 -5.65 -0.29 -10.34
N THR A 186 -5.64 0.24 -11.57
CA THR A 186 -5.90 1.65 -11.87
C THR A 186 -7.34 2.03 -11.52
N ILE A 187 -8.32 1.20 -11.89
CA ILE A 187 -9.73 1.39 -11.53
C ILE A 187 -9.88 1.37 -10.01
N ALA A 188 -9.30 0.38 -9.33
CA ALA A 188 -9.34 0.25 -7.89
C ALA A 188 -8.76 1.49 -7.20
N TYR A 189 -7.57 1.92 -7.61
CA TYR A 189 -6.92 3.12 -7.09
C TYR A 189 -7.80 4.35 -7.25
N ARG A 190 -8.27 4.65 -8.46
CA ARG A 190 -9.06 5.85 -8.74
C ARG A 190 -10.36 5.89 -7.94
N VAL A 191 -10.98 4.73 -7.68
CA VAL A 191 -12.16 4.64 -6.81
C VAL A 191 -11.79 4.86 -5.34
N MET A 192 -10.70 4.25 -4.87
CA MET A 192 -10.25 4.35 -3.48
C MET A 192 -9.65 5.71 -3.11
N SER A 193 -9.10 6.44 -4.08
CA SER A 193 -8.36 7.69 -3.87
C SER A 193 -9.23 8.94 -3.98
N GLN A 194 -10.56 8.79 -4.07
CA GLN A 194 -11.46 9.94 -4.09
C GLN A 194 -11.31 10.72 -2.78
N PRO A 195 -10.89 12.01 -2.83
CA PRO A 195 -10.69 12.78 -1.62
C PRO A 195 -11.98 12.88 -0.81
N ASN A 196 -11.90 12.57 0.49
CA ASN A 196 -12.99 12.82 1.41
C ASN A 196 -12.86 14.26 1.94
N PRO A 197 -13.72 15.22 1.52
CA PRO A 197 -13.61 16.62 1.94
C PRO A 197 -13.87 16.80 3.44
N ASP A 198 -14.60 15.89 4.08
CA ASP A 198 -14.88 15.93 5.52
C ASP A 198 -13.68 15.44 6.35
N CYS A 199 -12.69 14.81 5.72
CA CYS A 199 -11.47 14.40 6.38
C CYS A 199 -10.39 15.47 6.22
N ALA A 200 -9.99 16.10 7.33
CA ALA A 200 -8.99 17.16 7.37
C ALA A 200 -7.62 16.78 6.76
N THR A 201 -7.29 15.49 6.71
CA THR A 201 -6.07 14.97 6.07
C THR A 201 -6.31 14.71 4.58
N GLN A 202 -7.37 13.98 4.23
CA GLN A 202 -7.60 13.56 2.84
C GLN A 202 -7.99 14.72 1.93
N GLY A 203 -8.76 15.68 2.44
CA GLY A 203 -9.15 16.88 1.70
C GLY A 203 -7.98 17.79 1.29
N ARG A 204 -6.76 17.52 1.77
CA ARG A 204 -5.54 18.27 1.41
C ARG A 204 -4.79 17.69 0.22
N PHE A 205 -5.14 16.48 -0.25
CA PHE A 205 -4.47 15.89 -1.39
C PHE A 205 -4.95 16.50 -2.69
N ALA A 206 -4.00 16.93 -3.52
CA ALA A 206 -4.27 17.20 -4.93
C ALA A 206 -4.59 15.89 -5.66
N LEU A 207 -5.37 15.99 -6.75
CA LEU A 207 -5.58 14.85 -7.65
C LEU A 207 -4.24 14.38 -8.20
N SER A 208 -3.99 13.07 -8.16
CA SER A 208 -2.93 12.47 -8.97
C SER A 208 -3.33 12.61 -10.43
N LEU A 209 -2.43 13.09 -11.27
CA LEU A 209 -2.67 13.18 -12.71
C LEU A 209 -1.69 12.27 -13.44
N PRO A 210 -2.13 11.60 -14.52
CA PRO A 210 -1.22 10.89 -15.41
C PRO A 210 -0.11 11.83 -15.89
N PRO A 211 1.14 11.33 -16.01
CA PRO A 211 2.22 12.10 -16.57
C PRO A 211 1.88 12.52 -18.01
N ALA A 212 2.36 13.69 -18.43
CA ALA A 212 2.26 14.09 -19.83
C ALA A 212 3.01 13.07 -20.72
N PRO A 213 2.54 12.78 -21.95
CA PRO A 213 3.24 11.87 -22.86
C PRO A 213 4.70 12.24 -23.14
N SER A 214 5.04 13.53 -23.05
CA SER A 214 6.39 14.08 -23.22
C SER A 214 7.20 14.17 -21.92
N ALA A 215 6.67 13.71 -20.79
CA ALA A 215 7.35 13.79 -19.50
C ALA A 215 8.65 12.97 -19.54
N LYS A 216 9.72 13.53 -18.97
CA LYS A 216 10.98 12.82 -18.82
C LYS A 216 10.79 11.60 -17.93
N LYS A 217 11.27 10.46 -18.39
CA LYS A 217 11.22 9.18 -17.68
C LYS A 217 12.61 8.84 -17.14
N THR A 218 12.74 8.74 -15.82
CA THR A 218 14.04 8.48 -15.17
C THR A 218 13.88 7.35 -14.15
N MET A 219 14.73 6.33 -14.21
CA MET A 219 14.85 5.29 -13.20
C MET A 219 16.13 5.47 -12.40
N GLY A 220 16.02 5.63 -11.09
CA GLY A 220 17.16 5.70 -10.18
C GLY A 220 17.43 4.35 -9.54
N VAL A 221 18.65 3.83 -9.73
CA VAL A 221 19.08 2.56 -9.14
C VAL A 221 20.17 2.82 -8.10
N TYR A 222 19.97 2.36 -6.87
CA TYR A 222 21.06 2.31 -5.89
C TYR A 222 21.77 0.95 -5.99
N ARG A 223 22.85 0.92 -6.76
CA ARG A 223 23.56 -0.32 -7.14
C ARG A 223 24.06 -1.13 -5.94
N ASP A 224 24.57 -0.49 -4.89
CA ASP A 224 25.05 -1.22 -3.71
C ASP A 224 23.91 -1.90 -2.96
N TRP A 225 22.75 -1.25 -2.90
CA TRP A 225 21.56 -1.85 -2.30
C TRP A 225 21.01 -3.00 -3.15
N TRP A 226 20.96 -2.82 -4.48
CA TRP A 226 20.50 -3.81 -5.46
C TRP A 226 21.26 -5.14 -5.38
N ARG A 227 22.57 -5.10 -5.13
CA ARG A 227 23.45 -6.28 -5.04
C ARG A 227 23.08 -7.27 -3.92
N HIS A 228 22.20 -6.90 -2.98
CA HIS A 228 21.74 -7.81 -1.94
C HIS A 228 20.68 -8.82 -2.41
N ALA A 229 20.13 -8.66 -3.62
CA ALA A 229 19.18 -9.60 -4.19
C ALA A 229 19.82 -10.95 -4.55
N ASP A 230 19.04 -12.02 -4.46
CA ASP A 230 19.39 -13.32 -5.06
C ASP A 230 19.73 -13.09 -6.55
N PRO A 231 20.81 -13.69 -7.08
CA PRO A 231 21.22 -13.49 -8.47
C PRO A 231 20.10 -13.75 -9.49
N ARG A 232 19.19 -14.70 -9.21
CA ARG A 232 18.04 -15.01 -10.08
C ARG A 232 17.03 -13.86 -10.09
N VAL A 233 16.82 -13.21 -8.94
CA VAL A 233 15.97 -12.02 -8.80
C VAL A 233 16.62 -10.83 -9.50
N ALA A 234 17.91 -10.60 -9.25
CA ALA A 234 18.65 -9.50 -9.86
C ALA A 234 18.62 -9.60 -11.39
N ALA A 235 18.92 -10.78 -11.95
CA ALA A 235 18.93 -10.99 -13.40
C ALA A 235 17.57 -10.71 -14.06
N ALA A 236 16.46 -11.17 -13.45
CA ALA A 236 15.12 -10.90 -13.97
C ALA A 236 14.75 -9.41 -13.89
N CYS A 237 15.11 -8.73 -12.80
CA CYS A 237 14.88 -7.29 -12.66
C CYS A 237 15.77 -6.46 -13.59
N ASP A 238 17.03 -6.85 -13.79
CA ASP A 238 17.98 -6.19 -14.69
C ASP A 238 17.46 -6.26 -16.14
N ALA A 239 17.00 -7.43 -16.59
CA ALA A 239 16.41 -7.59 -17.93
C ALA A 239 15.18 -6.68 -18.17
N ALA A 240 14.32 -6.52 -17.16
CA ALA A 240 13.17 -5.61 -17.24
C ALA A 240 13.58 -4.14 -17.26
N VAL A 241 14.58 -3.75 -16.44
CA VAL A 241 15.13 -2.39 -16.41
C VAL A 241 15.78 -2.03 -17.75
N ASP A 242 16.57 -2.94 -18.32
CA ASP A 242 17.25 -2.77 -19.61
C ASP A 242 16.23 -2.60 -20.75
N TRP A 243 15.16 -3.42 -20.75
CA TRP A 243 14.09 -3.28 -21.73
C TRP A 243 13.33 -1.95 -21.59
N LEU A 244 12.97 -1.55 -20.37
CA LEU A 244 12.32 -0.26 -20.13
C LEU A 244 13.20 0.90 -20.60
N ALA A 245 14.52 0.82 -20.38
CA ALA A 245 15.46 1.82 -20.87
C ALA A 245 15.49 1.87 -22.40
N ALA A 246 15.66 0.72 -23.06
CA ALA A 246 15.79 0.63 -24.51
C ALA A 246 14.50 0.98 -25.27
N GLU A 247 13.37 0.42 -24.84
CA GLU A 247 12.12 0.45 -25.61
C GLU A 247 11.11 1.49 -25.12
N ARG A 248 11.21 1.93 -23.85
CA ARG A 248 10.26 2.91 -23.26
C ARG A 248 10.92 4.25 -22.93
N GLY A 249 12.22 4.40 -23.23
CA GLY A 249 12.95 5.65 -23.18
C GLY A 249 13.27 6.14 -21.77
N TYR A 250 13.42 5.22 -20.81
CA TYR A 250 13.84 5.59 -19.45
C TYR A 250 15.35 5.85 -19.41
N GLU A 251 15.74 7.00 -18.86
CA GLU A 251 17.12 7.25 -18.47
C GLU A 251 17.39 6.52 -17.14
N VAL A 252 18.37 5.62 -17.12
CA VAL A 252 18.79 4.93 -15.90
C VAL A 252 19.96 5.68 -15.27
N ILE A 253 19.77 6.16 -14.05
CA ILE A 253 20.79 6.89 -13.30
C ILE A 253 21.17 6.14 -12.02
N ASP A 254 22.43 6.25 -11.63
CA ASP A 254 22.86 5.75 -10.33
C ASP A 254 22.53 6.77 -9.24
N ILE A 255 21.93 6.29 -8.16
CA ILE A 255 21.63 7.08 -6.96
C ILE A 255 22.20 6.41 -5.72
N SER A 256 22.26 7.16 -4.62
CA SER A 256 22.63 6.63 -3.30
C SER A 256 21.59 7.07 -2.28
N ILE A 257 21.25 6.21 -1.32
CA ILE A 257 20.34 6.55 -0.22
C ILE A 257 21.05 6.25 1.11
N PRO A 258 21.25 7.24 1.98
CA PRO A 258 22.02 7.05 3.21
C PRO A 258 21.21 6.30 4.28
N TYR A 259 21.91 5.63 5.20
CA TYR A 259 21.34 5.01 6.42
C TYR A 259 20.21 4.00 6.20
N LEU A 260 20.21 3.27 5.08
CA LEU A 260 19.14 2.31 4.77
C LEU A 260 19.05 1.19 5.82
N VAL A 261 20.17 0.68 6.31
CA VAL A 261 20.21 -0.41 7.29
C VAL A 261 19.59 0.03 8.62
N GLU A 262 20.04 1.17 9.14
CA GLU A 262 19.52 1.75 10.38
C GLU A 262 18.03 2.11 10.23
N ALA A 263 17.64 2.64 9.06
CA ALA A 263 16.27 3.04 8.81
C ALA A 263 15.32 1.85 8.68
N GLN A 264 15.80 0.72 8.16
CA GLN A 264 15.05 -0.51 8.12
C GLN A 264 14.78 -1.06 9.52
N LEU A 265 15.78 -1.06 10.40
CA LEU A 265 15.63 -1.47 11.79
C LEU A 265 14.67 -0.54 12.56
N ALA A 266 14.81 0.77 12.32
CA ALA A 266 13.92 1.80 12.85
C ALA A 266 12.47 1.60 12.39
N HIS A 267 12.26 1.35 11.10
CA HIS A 267 10.96 1.04 10.49
C HIS A 267 10.29 -0.15 11.18
N GLY A 268 11.00 -1.29 11.26
CA GLY A 268 10.47 -2.50 11.88
C GLY A 268 10.04 -2.24 13.33
N THR A 269 10.86 -1.50 14.09
CA THR A 269 10.58 -1.16 15.48
C THR A 269 9.37 -0.23 15.63
N ILE A 270 9.24 0.80 14.77
CA ILE A 270 8.06 1.68 14.75
C ILE A 270 6.79 0.86 14.47
N CYS A 271 6.81 -0.01 13.46
CA CYS A 271 5.66 -0.83 13.09
C CYS A 271 5.18 -1.69 14.26
N ILE A 272 6.08 -2.40 14.95
CA ILE A 272 5.69 -3.28 16.05
C ILE A 272 5.28 -2.50 17.31
N ALA A 273 5.87 -1.33 17.56
CA ALA A 273 5.51 -0.46 18.67
C ALA A 273 4.09 0.11 18.51
N GLU A 274 3.77 0.64 17.31
CA GLU A 274 2.43 1.14 16.99
C GLU A 274 1.38 0.01 17.00
N MET A 275 1.75 -1.19 16.53
CA MET A 275 0.90 -2.38 16.60
C MET A 275 0.56 -2.74 18.05
N ALA A 276 1.56 -2.76 18.94
CA ALA A 276 1.35 -3.07 20.35
C ALA A 276 0.42 -2.06 21.02
N GLU A 277 0.58 -0.77 20.71
CA GLU A 277 -0.31 0.28 21.22
C GLU A 277 -1.75 0.14 20.68
N HIS A 278 -1.91 -0.16 19.39
CA HIS A 278 -3.22 -0.41 18.80
C HIS A 278 -3.94 -1.59 19.47
N LEU A 279 -3.24 -2.69 19.73
CA LEU A 279 -3.82 -3.85 20.39
C LEU A 279 -4.21 -3.57 21.84
N ARG A 280 -3.44 -2.79 22.59
CA ARG A 280 -3.81 -2.35 23.95
C ARG A 280 -5.09 -1.55 23.96
N ARG A 281 -5.22 -0.58 23.03
CA ARG A 281 -6.46 0.19 22.87
C ARG A 281 -7.64 -0.71 22.52
N ARG A 282 -7.44 -1.70 21.65
CA ARG A 282 -8.48 -2.66 21.24
C ARG A 282 -8.91 -3.58 22.40
N ALA A 283 -8.00 -3.91 23.31
CA ALA A 283 -8.28 -4.72 24.50
C ALA A 283 -8.96 -3.93 25.65
N GLY A 284 -9.48 -2.74 25.39
CA GLY A 284 -10.15 -1.91 26.41
C GLY A 284 -9.22 -1.40 27.50
N GLY A 285 -7.91 -1.40 27.26
CA GLY A 285 -6.90 -0.96 28.24
C GLY A 285 -6.51 -2.02 29.28
N ASP A 286 -7.00 -3.26 29.19
CA ASP A 286 -6.53 -4.36 30.05
C ASP A 286 -5.04 -4.66 29.76
N PRO A 287 -4.12 -4.33 30.69
CA PRO A 287 -2.69 -4.51 30.47
C PRO A 287 -2.28 -5.98 30.39
N ALA A 288 -3.08 -6.89 30.95
CA ALA A 288 -2.75 -8.30 31.09
C ALA A 288 -3.11 -9.12 29.84
N ASN A 289 -4.13 -8.71 29.07
CA ASN A 289 -4.76 -9.60 28.09
C ASN A 289 -4.70 -9.15 26.62
N TRP A 290 -4.08 -8.00 26.30
CA TRP A 290 -4.02 -7.52 24.90
C TRP A 290 -3.29 -8.46 23.92
N LEU A 291 -2.38 -9.31 24.41
CA LEU A 291 -1.70 -10.34 23.63
C LEU A 291 -2.60 -11.54 23.28
N SER A 292 -3.76 -11.69 23.93
CA SER A 292 -4.70 -12.77 23.60
C SER A 292 -5.28 -12.64 22.19
N LEU A 293 -5.30 -11.42 21.66
CA LEU A 293 -5.83 -11.08 20.33
C LEU A 293 -4.96 -11.59 19.16
N VAL A 294 -3.76 -12.12 19.44
CA VAL A 294 -2.80 -12.55 18.42
C VAL A 294 -2.28 -13.97 18.70
N GLY A 295 -1.86 -14.65 17.62
CA GLY A 295 -1.26 -15.98 17.69
C GLY A 295 0.16 -16.00 18.32
N PRO A 296 0.68 -17.20 18.67
CA PRO A 296 1.92 -17.36 19.45
C PRO A 296 3.13 -16.60 18.88
N ALA A 297 3.40 -16.72 17.58
CA ALA A 297 4.52 -16.04 16.93
C ALA A 297 4.46 -14.50 17.12
N ASN A 298 3.28 -13.91 16.96
CA ASN A 298 3.09 -12.46 17.15
C ASN A 298 3.22 -12.05 18.62
N ARG A 299 2.88 -12.92 19.58
CA ARG A 299 3.10 -12.64 21.01
C ARG A 299 4.58 -12.45 21.32
N ILE A 300 5.44 -13.27 20.71
CA ILE A 300 6.90 -13.14 20.85
C ILE A 300 7.34 -11.76 20.32
N THR A 301 7.02 -11.43 19.07
CA THR A 301 7.44 -10.14 18.48
C THR A 301 6.90 -8.92 19.23
N LEU A 302 5.64 -8.94 19.64
CA LEU A 302 5.03 -7.81 20.34
C LEU A 302 5.54 -7.67 21.78
N SER A 303 6.05 -8.74 22.39
CA SER A 303 6.74 -8.66 23.68
C SER A 303 8.07 -7.90 23.57
N VAL A 304 8.78 -8.04 22.44
CA VAL A 304 9.98 -7.26 22.11
C VAL A 304 9.61 -5.80 21.85
N ALA A 305 8.54 -5.56 21.07
CA ALA A 305 8.06 -4.22 20.74
C ALA A 305 7.83 -3.34 21.97
N ARG A 306 7.28 -3.92 23.05
CA ARG A 306 7.01 -3.23 24.32
C ARG A 306 8.26 -2.63 24.97
N GLN A 307 9.44 -3.13 24.62
CA GLN A 307 10.70 -2.67 25.20
C GLN A 307 11.26 -1.43 24.51
N THR A 308 10.64 -0.93 23.44
CA THR A 308 11.11 0.25 22.70
C THR A 308 11.00 1.51 23.57
N PRO A 309 12.11 2.13 24.00
CA PRO A 309 12.07 3.36 24.78
C PRO A 309 11.62 4.54 23.92
N ALA A 310 10.96 5.52 24.54
CA ALA A 310 10.55 6.75 23.86
C ALA A 310 11.75 7.48 23.20
N GLY A 311 12.92 7.45 23.84
CA GLY A 311 14.15 8.04 23.30
C GLY A 311 14.59 7.43 21.96
N ASP A 312 14.42 6.12 21.78
CA ASP A 312 14.74 5.47 20.51
C ASP A 312 13.67 5.73 19.46
N TYR A 313 12.39 5.74 19.86
CA TYR A 313 11.30 6.15 18.97
C TYR A 313 11.51 7.57 18.40
N LEU A 314 12.01 8.52 19.20
CA LEU A 314 12.37 9.86 18.73
C LEU A 314 13.51 9.82 17.70
N LYS A 315 14.57 9.03 17.94
CA LYS A 315 15.69 8.87 16.99
C LYS A 315 15.24 8.23 15.67
N TYR A 316 14.37 7.23 15.73
CA TYR A 316 13.80 6.60 14.54
C TYR A 316 13.03 7.60 13.67
N ASN A 317 12.30 8.54 14.28
CA ASN A 317 11.61 9.61 13.55
C ASN A 317 12.55 10.72 13.05
N ALA A 318 13.69 10.95 13.71
CA ALA A 318 14.74 11.81 13.16
C ALA A 318 15.33 11.19 11.88
N LEU A 319 15.60 9.88 11.88
CA LEU A 319 16.07 9.14 10.72
C LEU A 319 15.04 9.14 9.58
N ARG A 320 13.76 8.97 9.92
CA ARG A 320 12.65 9.13 8.98
C ARG A 320 12.68 10.48 8.27
N THR A 321 12.84 11.57 9.05
CA THR A 321 12.89 12.93 8.52
C THR A 321 14.10 13.13 7.60
N LEU A 322 15.26 12.57 7.96
CA LEU A 322 16.45 12.60 7.12
C LEU A 322 16.19 11.94 5.76
N LEU A 323 15.61 10.74 5.74
CA LEU A 323 15.28 10.04 4.50
C LEU A 323 14.28 10.82 3.66
N MET A 324 13.23 11.38 4.26
CA MET A 324 12.25 12.20 3.55
C MET A 324 12.92 13.40 2.86
N ARG A 325 13.83 14.10 3.54
CA ARG A 325 14.60 15.22 2.97
C ARG A 325 15.50 14.76 1.82
N HIS A 326 16.16 13.62 1.98
CA HIS A 326 17.02 13.05 0.94
C HIS A 326 16.22 12.66 -0.31
N LEU A 327 15.07 12.00 -0.15
CA LEU A 327 14.19 11.67 -1.28
C LEU A 327 13.66 12.93 -1.96
N ALA A 328 13.24 13.94 -1.19
CA ALA A 328 12.80 15.22 -1.75
C ALA A 328 13.90 15.89 -2.58
N PHE A 329 15.16 15.86 -2.11
CA PHE A 329 16.30 16.32 -2.89
C PHE A 329 16.47 15.55 -4.21
N LEU A 330 16.37 14.21 -4.18
CA LEU A 330 16.46 13.38 -5.38
C LEU A 330 15.34 13.70 -6.38
N PHE A 331 14.09 13.82 -5.94
CA PHE A 331 12.96 14.16 -6.80
C PHE A 331 13.07 15.57 -7.39
N GLN A 332 13.56 16.55 -6.62
CA GLN A 332 13.82 17.90 -7.12
C GLN A 332 14.96 17.92 -8.14
N LYS A 333 16.04 17.16 -7.89
CA LYS A 333 17.19 17.06 -8.79
C LYS A 333 16.85 16.31 -10.08
N HIS A 334 15.96 15.33 -10.00
CA HIS A 334 15.54 14.47 -11.11
C HIS A 334 14.00 14.43 -11.20
N PRO A 335 13.36 15.45 -11.81
CA PRO A 335 11.91 15.46 -11.97
C PRO A 335 11.41 14.22 -12.72
N GLY A 336 10.36 13.58 -12.19
CA GLY A 336 9.82 12.34 -12.74
C GLY A 336 10.64 11.08 -12.39
N LEU A 337 11.60 11.16 -11.46
CA LEU A 337 12.35 10.01 -10.98
C LEU A 337 11.45 8.95 -10.35
N LEU A 338 11.62 7.72 -10.81
CA LEU A 338 11.18 6.51 -10.12
C LEU A 338 12.40 5.83 -9.51
N ILE A 339 12.41 5.64 -8.21
CA ILE A 339 13.43 4.84 -7.55
C ILE A 339 13.05 3.37 -7.74
N VAL A 340 13.91 2.60 -8.40
CA VAL A 340 13.63 1.20 -8.73
C VAL A 340 14.53 0.22 -7.98
N THR A 341 13.92 -0.86 -7.52
CA THR A 341 14.57 -1.97 -6.80
C THR A 341 13.83 -3.26 -7.11
N PRO A 342 14.39 -4.45 -6.83
CA PRO A 342 13.54 -5.63 -6.67
C PRO A 342 12.52 -5.38 -5.56
N VAL A 343 11.39 -6.09 -5.58
CA VAL A 343 10.44 -6.02 -4.46
C VAL A 343 11.07 -6.65 -3.22
N THR A 344 11.72 -7.80 -3.34
CA THR A 344 12.40 -8.47 -2.24
C THR A 344 13.70 -9.08 -2.75
N PRO A 345 14.75 -9.22 -1.90
CA PRO A 345 15.97 -9.91 -2.30
C PRO A 345 15.80 -11.43 -2.40
N LEU A 346 14.64 -11.99 -2.05
CA LEU A 346 14.39 -13.43 -2.00
C LEU A 346 13.62 -13.89 -3.25
N VAL A 347 13.92 -15.09 -3.74
CA VAL A 347 13.10 -15.76 -4.77
C VAL A 347 11.71 -16.15 -4.26
N GLY A 348 11.56 -16.31 -2.95
CA GLY A 348 10.32 -16.66 -2.26
C GLY A 348 10.64 -17.04 -0.82
N TRP A 349 9.60 -17.31 -0.01
CA TRP A 349 9.76 -17.86 1.33
C TRP A 349 9.27 -19.31 1.36
N PRO A 350 10.17 -20.32 1.43
CA PRO A 350 9.78 -21.73 1.44
C PRO A 350 9.04 -22.09 2.73
N ARG A 351 7.99 -22.91 2.61
CA ARG A 351 7.29 -23.51 3.76
C ARG A 351 8.12 -24.67 4.29
N VAL A 352 8.25 -24.75 5.61
CA VAL A 352 8.93 -25.85 6.29
C VAL A 352 7.91 -26.68 7.08
N PRO A 353 8.04 -28.03 7.11
CA PRO A 353 7.18 -28.85 7.94
C PRO A 353 7.17 -28.38 9.40
N GLY A 354 5.97 -28.10 9.92
CA GLY A 354 5.76 -27.67 11.30
C GLY A 354 5.49 -26.17 11.49
N ASP A 355 5.76 -25.33 10.48
CA ASP A 355 5.51 -23.88 10.55
C ASP A 355 4.05 -23.55 10.95
N GLU A 356 3.10 -24.34 10.45
CA GLU A 356 1.66 -24.10 10.64
C GLU A 356 1.13 -24.58 11.99
N SER A 357 1.92 -25.35 12.75
CA SER A 357 1.47 -25.93 14.02
C SER A 357 1.14 -24.85 15.06
N ARG A 358 1.95 -23.77 15.10
CA ARG A 358 1.83 -22.64 16.03
C ARG A 358 2.17 -21.28 15.38
N GLY A 359 2.41 -21.26 14.07
CA GLY A 359 3.00 -20.12 13.36
C GLY A 359 4.52 -20.07 13.52
N LEU A 360 5.17 -19.28 12.68
CA LEU A 360 6.62 -19.09 12.68
C LEU A 360 7.01 -17.67 13.09
N ASN A 361 8.17 -17.53 13.73
CA ASN A 361 8.78 -16.24 14.01
C ASN A 361 10.25 -16.22 13.56
N ASP A 362 10.49 -15.69 12.37
CA ASP A 362 11.82 -15.48 11.83
C ASP A 362 12.00 -14.00 11.49
N ALA A 363 12.53 -13.25 12.45
CA ALA A 363 12.77 -11.82 12.29
C ALA A 363 13.82 -11.52 11.20
N ASN A 364 14.81 -12.39 11.01
CA ASN A 364 15.87 -12.19 10.03
C ASN A 364 15.30 -12.30 8.61
N THR A 365 14.54 -13.36 8.32
CA THR A 365 13.90 -13.53 7.02
C THR A 365 12.79 -12.50 6.80
N THR A 366 12.07 -12.10 7.85
CA THR A 366 11.08 -11.02 7.78
C THR A 366 11.73 -9.70 7.37
N LEU A 367 12.77 -9.26 8.08
CA LEU A 367 13.51 -8.04 7.73
C LEU A 367 14.11 -8.16 6.33
N ARG A 368 14.75 -9.29 6.01
CA ARG A 368 15.32 -9.52 4.68
C ARG A 368 14.25 -9.41 3.57
N SER A 369 13.05 -9.95 3.77
CA SER A 369 11.94 -9.83 2.82
C SER A 369 11.48 -8.39 2.61
N MET A 370 11.62 -7.56 3.64
CA MET A 370 11.20 -6.14 3.65
C MET A 370 12.29 -5.18 3.16
N MET A 371 13.47 -5.70 2.80
CA MET A 371 14.71 -4.92 2.58
C MET A 371 14.54 -3.72 1.67
N TYR A 372 13.84 -3.83 0.55
CA TYR A 372 13.67 -2.71 -0.39
C TYR A 372 12.44 -1.85 -0.10
N ILE A 373 11.44 -2.46 0.51
CA ILE A 373 10.05 -2.03 0.46
C ILE A 373 9.74 -1.05 1.58
N PHE A 374 10.47 -1.17 2.69
CA PHE A 374 10.32 -0.37 3.90
C PHE A 374 10.47 1.13 3.61
N LEU A 375 11.30 1.50 2.64
CA LEU A 375 11.63 2.90 2.33
C LEU A 375 10.34 3.69 2.08
N ALA A 376 9.43 3.17 1.25
CA ALA A 376 8.19 3.85 0.94
C ALA A 376 7.25 3.96 2.15
N ASN A 377 7.22 2.98 3.05
CA ASN A 377 6.43 3.08 4.29
C ASN A 377 7.03 4.12 5.24
N MET A 378 8.34 4.07 5.42
CA MET A 378 9.10 4.99 6.26
C MET A 378 8.91 6.43 5.78
N THR A 379 9.01 6.72 4.49
CA THR A 379 8.91 8.10 3.98
C THR A 379 7.51 8.52 3.58
N GLY A 380 6.56 7.59 3.48
CA GLY A 380 5.19 7.86 3.07
C GLY A 380 5.00 8.06 1.57
N THR A 381 6.03 7.82 0.74
CA THR A 381 5.94 7.87 -0.73
C THR A 381 5.06 6.75 -1.29
N PRO A 382 4.46 6.92 -2.47
CA PRO A 382 3.75 5.84 -3.15
C PRO A 382 4.76 4.86 -3.78
N SER A 383 4.37 3.60 -3.90
CA SER A 383 5.22 2.53 -4.43
C SER A 383 4.39 1.39 -5.00
N LEU A 384 4.77 0.87 -6.16
CA LEU A 384 4.03 -0.17 -6.89
C LEU A 384 4.95 -1.36 -7.17
N SER A 385 4.44 -2.58 -6.91
CA SER A 385 5.09 -3.84 -7.29
C SER A 385 4.47 -4.41 -8.56
N ALA A 386 5.31 -4.69 -9.57
CA ALA A 386 4.90 -5.30 -10.83
C ALA A 386 5.71 -6.59 -11.06
N PRO A 387 5.07 -7.73 -11.41
CA PRO A 387 5.78 -8.93 -11.82
C PRO A 387 6.57 -8.67 -13.11
N VAL A 388 7.81 -9.17 -13.16
CA VAL A 388 8.73 -9.01 -14.30
C VAL A 388 9.36 -10.33 -14.75
N GLY A 389 8.98 -11.45 -14.14
CA GLY A 389 9.46 -12.74 -14.58
C GLY A 389 9.24 -13.83 -13.56
N TYR A 390 9.79 -15.00 -13.86
CA TYR A 390 9.63 -16.19 -13.05
C TYR A 390 10.94 -16.96 -12.93
N VAL A 391 11.21 -17.48 -11.75
CA VAL A 391 12.43 -18.25 -11.47
C VAL A 391 12.08 -19.66 -10.99
N GLU A 392 13.03 -20.58 -11.19
CA GLU A 392 12.89 -21.95 -10.72
C GLU A 392 12.93 -21.99 -9.18
N PRO A 393 12.00 -22.73 -8.54
CA PRO A 393 11.96 -22.86 -7.10
C PRO A 393 13.05 -23.83 -6.60
N ASP A 394 13.42 -23.69 -5.33
CA ASP A 394 14.30 -24.66 -4.67
C ASP A 394 13.51 -25.88 -4.14
N GLN A 395 12.18 -25.77 -4.03
CA GLN A 395 11.28 -26.87 -3.62
C GLN A 395 9.87 -26.77 -4.20
N GLY A 396 9.14 -27.89 -4.26
CA GLY A 396 7.79 -27.94 -4.80
C GLY A 396 7.73 -27.81 -6.32
N GLU A 397 6.51 -27.75 -6.85
CA GLU A 397 6.24 -27.67 -8.29
C GLU A 397 5.80 -26.24 -8.68
N GLY A 398 6.00 -25.90 -9.97
CA GLY A 398 5.66 -24.59 -10.51
C GLY A 398 6.86 -23.64 -10.57
N LYS A 399 6.60 -22.33 -10.52
CA LYS A 399 7.65 -21.30 -10.56
C LYS A 399 7.38 -20.21 -9.52
N LEU A 400 8.38 -19.43 -9.20
CA LEU A 400 8.25 -18.28 -8.30
C LEU A 400 8.27 -16.98 -9.08
N SER A 401 7.35 -16.08 -8.78
CA SER A 401 7.27 -14.77 -9.42
C SER A 401 8.32 -13.80 -8.86
N VAL A 402 9.01 -13.09 -9.75
CA VAL A 402 9.92 -12.00 -9.42
C VAL A 402 9.24 -10.67 -9.74
N GLY A 403 9.35 -9.71 -8.81
CA GLY A 403 8.74 -8.39 -8.95
C GLY A 403 9.76 -7.26 -8.96
N LEU A 404 9.55 -6.30 -9.85
CA LEU A 404 10.21 -5.00 -9.85
C LEU A 404 9.35 -4.01 -9.07
N LEU A 405 10.00 -3.19 -8.25
CA LEU A 405 9.38 -2.17 -7.41
C LEU A 405 9.76 -0.79 -7.95
N ALA A 406 8.78 0.07 -8.16
CA ALA A 406 9.01 1.50 -8.38
C ALA A 406 8.46 2.30 -7.20
N THR A 407 9.21 3.31 -6.76
CA THR A 407 8.81 4.28 -5.74
C THR A 407 8.86 5.68 -6.34
N GLY A 408 7.72 6.37 -6.31
CA GLY A 408 7.56 7.70 -6.88
C GLY A 408 7.56 8.81 -5.83
N GLU A 409 7.41 10.05 -6.29
CA GLU A 409 7.22 11.21 -5.43
C GLU A 409 5.83 11.18 -4.74
N TRP A 410 5.68 11.86 -3.61
CA TRP A 410 4.39 11.98 -2.94
C TRP A 410 3.31 12.51 -3.90
N GLY A 411 2.22 11.75 -4.03
CA GLY A 411 1.09 12.07 -4.90
C GLY A 411 1.24 11.63 -6.38
N SER A 412 2.32 10.94 -6.75
CA SER A 412 2.59 10.51 -8.13
C SER A 412 2.07 9.10 -8.48
N GLU A 413 1.00 8.61 -7.84
CA GLU A 413 0.47 7.26 -8.09
C GLU A 413 0.11 6.99 -9.56
N GLU A 414 -0.43 7.96 -10.29
CA GLU A 414 -0.73 7.78 -11.72
C GLU A 414 0.53 7.61 -12.57
N GLN A 415 1.66 8.19 -12.17
CA GLN A 415 2.96 7.92 -12.81
C GLN A 415 3.38 6.46 -12.59
N LEU A 416 3.19 5.94 -11.38
CA LEU A 416 3.47 4.53 -11.08
C LEU A 416 2.55 3.59 -11.84
N LEU A 417 1.27 3.94 -12.01
CA LEU A 417 0.33 3.15 -12.81
C LEU A 417 0.70 3.16 -14.30
N SER A 418 1.16 4.31 -14.84
CA SER A 418 1.70 4.39 -16.19
C SER A 418 2.95 3.51 -16.37
N TRP A 419 3.88 3.56 -15.42
CA TRP A 419 5.06 2.70 -15.41
C TRP A 419 4.69 1.21 -15.30
N ALA A 420 3.69 0.88 -14.48
CA ALA A 420 3.21 -0.48 -14.33
C ALA A 420 2.61 -1.01 -15.62
N ALA A 421 1.88 -0.19 -16.38
CA ALA A 421 1.30 -0.59 -17.67
C ALA A 421 2.40 -0.92 -18.70
N GLU A 422 3.48 -0.14 -18.73
CA GLU A 422 4.66 -0.42 -19.57
C GLU A 422 5.39 -1.68 -19.11
N THR A 423 5.42 -1.94 -17.80
CA THR A 423 6.01 -3.17 -17.23
C THR A 423 5.12 -4.41 -17.48
N GLU A 424 3.80 -4.24 -17.48
CA GLU A 424 2.84 -5.30 -17.83
C GLU A 424 3.03 -5.73 -19.30
N GLU A 425 3.27 -4.78 -20.19
CA GLU A 425 3.61 -5.06 -21.60
C GLU A 425 4.88 -5.91 -21.72
N TYR A 426 5.94 -5.59 -20.98
CA TYR A 426 7.16 -6.43 -20.94
C TYR A 426 6.84 -7.88 -20.57
N LEU A 427 6.05 -8.09 -19.52
CA LEU A 427 5.70 -9.44 -19.06
C LEU A 427 4.81 -10.19 -20.06
N HIS A 428 3.98 -9.48 -20.82
CA HIS A 428 3.05 -10.08 -21.77
C HIS A 428 3.67 -10.36 -23.14
N ASP A 429 4.45 -9.41 -23.67
CA ASP A 429 4.84 -9.40 -25.07
C ASP A 429 6.33 -9.73 -25.28
N VAL A 430 7.15 -9.63 -24.24
CA VAL A 430 8.63 -9.74 -24.34
C VAL A 430 9.18 -10.90 -23.51
N TYR A 431 8.66 -11.10 -22.30
CA TYR A 431 9.09 -12.19 -21.43
C TYR A 431 8.70 -13.55 -22.02
N GLU A 432 9.66 -14.47 -22.15
CA GLU A 432 9.41 -15.79 -22.75
C GLU A 432 8.40 -16.61 -21.94
N GLY A 433 7.38 -17.13 -22.63
CA GLY A 433 6.25 -17.82 -21.99
C GLY A 433 5.20 -16.88 -21.40
N GLY A 434 5.44 -15.58 -21.43
CA GLY A 434 4.52 -14.53 -21.01
C GLY A 434 4.14 -14.62 -19.53
N ARG A 435 3.04 -13.95 -19.20
CA ARG A 435 2.46 -14.00 -17.86
C ARG A 435 1.91 -15.39 -17.55
N ARG A 436 2.39 -15.98 -16.45
CA ARG A 436 1.93 -17.29 -15.95
C ARG A 436 0.65 -17.15 -15.13
N LYS A 437 -0.37 -17.91 -15.50
CA LYS A 437 -1.53 -18.19 -14.64
C LYS A 437 -1.25 -19.45 -13.81
N PRO A 438 -1.61 -19.47 -12.52
CA PRO A 438 -1.56 -20.70 -11.73
C PRO A 438 -2.39 -21.83 -12.36
N ASP A 439 -1.99 -23.09 -12.13
CA ASP A 439 -2.77 -24.25 -12.60
C ASP A 439 -4.15 -24.31 -11.91
N ALA A 440 -4.22 -23.81 -10.68
CA ALA A 440 -5.46 -23.66 -9.91
C ALA A 440 -6.26 -22.39 -10.26
N TRP A 441 -5.92 -21.67 -11.33
CA TRP A 441 -6.62 -20.45 -11.74
C TRP A 441 -8.04 -20.77 -12.21
N LEU A 442 -9.03 -20.12 -11.58
CA LEU A 442 -10.44 -20.28 -11.89
C LEU A 442 -10.88 -19.23 -12.91
N ASP A 443 -11.39 -19.69 -14.05
CA ASP A 443 -12.12 -18.83 -14.97
C ASP A 443 -13.56 -18.61 -14.50
N ALA A 444 -13.73 -17.72 -13.51
CA ALA A 444 -15.02 -17.45 -12.90
C ALA A 444 -16.08 -16.99 -13.92
N ILE A 445 -15.66 -16.32 -15.01
CA ILE A 445 -16.57 -15.85 -16.06
C ILE A 445 -17.05 -17.01 -16.92
N ASN A 446 -16.16 -17.91 -17.34
CA ASN A 446 -16.56 -19.09 -18.10
C ASN A 446 -17.40 -20.06 -17.27
N VAL A 447 -17.07 -20.26 -15.99
CA VAL A 447 -17.91 -21.03 -15.05
C VAL A 447 -19.30 -20.43 -14.93
N ALA A 448 -19.42 -19.11 -14.77
CA ALA A 448 -20.71 -18.42 -14.68
C ALA A 448 -21.51 -18.41 -15.99
N LYS A 449 -20.85 -18.54 -17.14
CA LYS A 449 -21.52 -18.73 -18.44
C LYS A 449 -22.07 -20.14 -18.57
N ALA A 450 -21.27 -21.16 -18.20
CA ALA A 450 -21.66 -22.56 -18.27
C ALA A 450 -22.82 -22.92 -17.31
N SER A 451 -22.98 -22.18 -16.20
CA SER A 451 -24.09 -22.41 -15.26
C SER A 451 -25.45 -21.83 -15.68
N LYS A 452 -25.52 -21.18 -16.85
CA LYS A 452 -26.77 -20.63 -17.39
C LYS A 452 -27.48 -21.56 -18.39
N ASP A 453 -26.77 -22.58 -18.85
CA ASP A 453 -27.28 -23.71 -19.63
C ASP A 453 -27.66 -24.85 -18.68
#